data_AF-A0A1I0VDQ9-F1
#
_entry.id   AF-A0A1I0VDQ9-F1
#
_cell.length_a   1.000
_cell.length_b   1.000
_cell.length_c   1.000
_cell.angle_alpha   90.00
_cell.angle_beta   90.00
_cell.angle_gamma   90.00
#
_symmetry.space_group_name_H-M   'P 1'
#
loop_
_entity.id
_entity.type
_entity.pdbx_description
1 polymer ?
#
loop_
_entity_poly.entity_id
_entity_poly.type
_entity_poly.pdbx_seq_one_letter_code
_entity_poly.pdbx_strand_id
1 'polypeptide(L)'
;MKTDIKIAQNTELKPIADIAERLNLESEDWEPYGHTKAKLSDALLNKLHDKPDGKVILVTSINPTPAGEGKSTVTVGLGQALHRIDKKAIIALREPSLGPVMGMKGGAAGGGFSQVLPMEDINLHFTGDLHAITTANNALSAMIDNHIYRGNTLNIDLRRIEWKRVMDINDRALRQIVVGLGGPLRGVPREDGFNITVASEIMAILCLATSLEDLKARIADIVIGYTYNEKPVTVKDLKVEGALTLLLKDAMKPNLVQTTENTPAIIHGGPFANIAHGCNSLMATKTAAKLSDYVVTEAGFGADLGAEKFLDIKSRAGKVDTDAVVIVATVRALKMHGGAGRDDLKSENMEALKSGMGNLEKHIETIEMFGLPFVVAINQFPTDTKAETDFIKTWCESKNIDVALTDVWANGGKGGTELAEKVVEKADASEGHLNYVYDLNDSLESKIRKIAQAVYGADDIELSQTAKKQLAFYEQQGWGKLPVCMAKTQYSLSDDPALLGRPKHFTVTIRELRPSIGAGFIVVLTGNMMTMPGLPEKPAALNMDVDQDGKVIGLF
;
A
#
# COMPACT_ATOMS: atom_id res chain seq x y z
N MET A 1 25.23 14.86 7.18
CA MET A 1 24.00 15.23 6.44
C MET A 1 22.96 15.73 7.42
N LYS A 2 22.04 16.61 6.99
CA LYS A 2 20.87 16.97 7.82
C LYS A 2 19.99 15.72 7.97
N THR A 3 19.30 15.59 9.11
CA THR A 3 18.28 14.53 9.31
C THR A 3 17.03 14.88 8.49
N ASP A 4 16.19 13.88 8.19
CA ASP A 4 14.98 14.07 7.38
C ASP A 4 14.06 15.13 7.97
N ILE A 5 13.82 15.10 9.29
CA ILE A 5 13.03 16.12 9.99
C ILE A 5 13.64 17.52 9.89
N LYS A 6 14.98 17.63 9.92
CA LYS A 6 15.66 18.93 9.76
C LYS A 6 15.55 19.45 8.33
N ILE A 7 15.46 18.58 7.33
CA ILE A 7 15.19 19.00 5.95
C ILE A 7 13.74 19.48 5.86
N ALA A 8 12.79 18.70 6.37
CA ALA A 8 11.37 19.05 6.40
C ALA A 8 11.11 20.41 7.06
N GLN A 9 11.63 20.63 8.27
CA GLN A 9 11.45 21.87 9.03
C GLN A 9 12.12 23.10 8.42
N ASN A 10 13.18 22.92 7.60
CA ASN A 10 13.85 24.01 6.91
C ASN A 10 13.29 24.27 5.50
N THR A 11 12.32 23.48 5.05
CA THR A 11 11.73 23.63 3.72
C THR A 11 10.62 24.66 3.75
N GLU A 12 10.71 25.65 2.88
CA GLU A 12 9.66 26.66 2.70
C GLU A 12 8.52 26.07 1.87
N LEU A 13 7.40 25.77 2.53
CA LEU A 13 6.20 25.27 1.86
C LEU A 13 5.40 26.44 1.29
N LYS A 14 4.91 26.27 0.08
CA LYS A 14 3.99 27.24 -0.51
C LYS A 14 2.61 27.08 0.10
N PRO A 15 1.82 28.16 0.18
CA PRO A 15 0.40 28.06 0.47
C PRO A 15 -0.24 27.02 -0.46
N ILE A 16 -1.16 26.22 0.08
CA ILE A 16 -1.81 25.17 -0.70
C ILE A 16 -2.64 25.74 -1.86
N ALA A 17 -3.12 26.98 -1.72
CA ALA A 17 -3.77 27.73 -2.79
C ALA A 17 -2.88 27.86 -4.03
N ASP A 18 -1.59 28.16 -3.86
CA ASP A 18 -0.63 28.25 -4.97
C ASP A 18 -0.42 26.89 -5.67
N ILE A 19 -0.48 25.80 -4.90
CA ILE A 19 -0.39 24.43 -5.46
C ILE A 19 -1.66 24.10 -6.23
N ALA A 20 -2.83 24.45 -5.70
CA ALA A 20 -4.11 24.27 -6.35
C ALA A 20 -4.23 25.11 -7.65
N GLU A 21 -3.75 26.35 -7.64
CA GLU A 21 -3.71 27.23 -8.81
C GLU A 21 -2.86 26.64 -9.94
N ARG A 22 -1.69 26.05 -9.64
CA ARG A 22 -0.87 25.35 -10.65
C ARG A 22 -1.56 24.17 -11.30
N LEU A 23 -2.49 23.55 -10.58
CA LEU A 23 -3.33 22.46 -11.09
C LEU A 23 -4.59 22.98 -11.79
N ASN A 24 -4.76 24.30 -11.92
CA ASN A 24 -5.94 24.98 -12.45
C ASN A 24 -7.22 24.60 -11.70
N LEU A 25 -7.13 24.48 -10.37
CA LEU A 25 -8.27 24.22 -9.50
C LEU A 25 -8.91 25.54 -9.06
N GLU A 26 -10.23 25.60 -9.11
CA GLU A 26 -11.02 26.72 -8.62
C GLU A 26 -11.30 26.54 -7.12
N SER A 27 -11.79 27.59 -6.45
CA SER A 27 -12.04 27.56 -4.99
C SER A 27 -13.08 26.53 -4.55
N GLU A 28 -13.94 26.04 -5.46
CA GLU A 28 -14.92 24.99 -5.20
C GLU A 28 -14.37 23.57 -5.36
N ASP A 29 -13.19 23.43 -5.98
CA ASP A 29 -12.58 22.14 -6.28
C ASP A 29 -11.77 21.59 -5.09
N TRP A 30 -11.57 22.37 -4.03
CA TRP A 30 -10.78 21.97 -2.87
C TRP A 30 -11.19 22.71 -1.58
N GLU A 31 -10.89 22.08 -0.44
CA GLU A 31 -11.21 22.56 0.91
C GLU A 31 -9.94 22.64 1.77
N PRO A 32 -9.54 23.83 2.30
CA PRO A 32 -8.30 23.98 3.05
C PRO A 32 -8.31 23.24 4.40
N TYR A 33 -7.19 22.58 4.72
CA TYR A 33 -6.85 22.05 6.04
C TYR A 33 -5.59 22.75 6.55
N GLY A 34 -5.79 23.95 7.11
CA GLY A 34 -4.70 24.89 7.39
C GLY A 34 -4.15 25.51 6.10
N HIS A 35 -2.88 25.88 6.10
CA HIS A 35 -2.28 26.65 5.00
C HIS A 35 -1.56 25.78 3.95
N THR A 36 -1.25 24.53 4.25
CA THR A 36 -0.33 23.68 3.46
C THR A 36 -0.94 22.36 3.00
N LYS A 37 -2.24 22.13 3.27
CA LYS A 37 -2.98 20.90 2.93
C LYS A 37 -4.40 21.25 2.52
N ALA A 38 -5.01 20.43 1.68
CA ALA A 38 -6.41 20.54 1.31
C ALA A 38 -7.03 19.17 1.02
N LYS A 39 -8.35 19.05 1.13
CA LYS A 39 -9.11 17.95 0.52
C LYS A 39 -9.59 18.37 -0.87
N LEU A 40 -9.53 17.46 -1.85
CA LEU A 40 -10.06 17.67 -3.20
C LEU A 40 -11.55 17.27 -3.23
N SER A 41 -12.36 18.10 -3.87
CA SER A 41 -13.82 17.94 -3.94
C SER A 41 -14.23 16.60 -4.58
N ASP A 42 -15.33 16.02 -4.09
CA ASP A 42 -15.93 14.81 -4.64
C ASP A 42 -16.57 15.05 -6.02
N ALA A 43 -16.87 16.31 -6.37
CA ALA A 43 -17.35 16.71 -7.69
C ALA A 43 -16.23 16.79 -8.75
N LEU A 44 -14.96 16.84 -8.34
CA LEU A 44 -13.84 17.14 -9.23
C LEU A 44 -13.67 16.12 -10.35
N LEU A 45 -13.77 14.81 -10.05
CA LEU A 45 -13.66 13.77 -11.07
C LEU A 45 -14.80 13.85 -12.10
N ASN A 46 -16.01 14.22 -11.67
CA ASN A 46 -17.14 14.41 -12.59
C ASN A 46 -16.92 15.65 -13.46
N LYS A 47 -16.42 16.76 -12.89
CA LYS A 47 -16.05 17.97 -13.63
C LYS A 47 -14.99 17.69 -14.71
N LEU A 48 -14.06 16.77 -14.44
CA LEU A 48 -12.95 16.44 -15.31
C LEU A 48 -13.17 15.17 -16.18
N HIS A 49 -14.38 14.61 -16.22
CA HIS A 49 -14.62 13.31 -16.85
C HIS A 49 -14.21 13.25 -18.34
N ASP A 50 -14.40 14.35 -19.07
CA ASP A 50 -14.05 14.48 -20.50
C ASP A 50 -12.55 14.65 -20.77
N LYS A 51 -11.74 14.99 -19.76
CA LYS A 51 -10.29 15.12 -19.95
C LYS A 51 -9.67 13.72 -20.09
N PRO A 52 -8.72 13.49 -21.01
CA PRO A 52 -7.97 12.24 -21.05
C PRO A 52 -7.19 12.05 -19.74
N ASP A 53 -7.00 10.80 -19.35
CA ASP A 53 -6.14 10.47 -18.22
C ASP A 53 -4.67 10.65 -18.62
N GLY A 54 -3.87 11.24 -17.74
CA GLY A 54 -2.42 11.23 -17.83
C GLY A 54 -1.83 9.84 -17.60
N LYS A 55 -0.55 9.71 -17.92
CA LYS A 55 0.21 8.46 -17.89
C LYS A 55 0.49 7.99 -16.46
N VAL A 56 0.13 6.76 -16.11
CA VAL A 56 0.34 6.20 -14.77
C VAL A 56 1.64 5.41 -14.70
N ILE A 57 2.54 5.86 -13.82
CA ILE A 57 3.83 5.24 -13.54
C ILE A 57 3.75 4.55 -12.18
N LEU A 58 3.93 3.22 -12.17
CA LEU A 58 3.98 2.42 -10.95
C LEU A 58 5.42 2.25 -10.47
N VAL A 59 5.73 2.75 -9.28
CA VAL A 59 7.01 2.49 -8.61
C VAL A 59 6.86 1.30 -7.67
N THR A 60 7.71 0.29 -7.89
CA THR A 60 7.85 -0.90 -7.06
C THR A 60 9.32 -1.09 -6.66
N SER A 61 9.65 -2.17 -5.95
CA SER A 61 11.02 -2.49 -5.58
C SER A 61 11.29 -3.99 -5.66
N ILE A 62 12.54 -4.36 -5.48
CA ILE A 62 12.92 -5.71 -5.05
C ILE A 62 12.34 -6.04 -3.68
N ASN A 63 12.52 -7.29 -3.21
CA ASN A 63 12.07 -7.66 -1.88
C ASN A 63 12.73 -6.75 -0.83
N PRO A 64 11.98 -6.25 0.17
CA PRO A 64 12.54 -5.40 1.21
C PRO A 64 13.60 -6.13 2.02
N THR A 65 14.65 -5.41 2.35
CA THR A 65 15.74 -5.85 3.23
C THR A 65 15.89 -4.88 4.40
N PRO A 66 16.54 -5.28 5.51
CA PRO A 66 16.90 -4.35 6.59
C PRO A 66 17.79 -3.18 6.15
N ALA A 67 18.43 -3.25 4.97
CA ALA A 67 19.21 -2.14 4.43
C ALA A 67 18.30 -0.99 3.96
N GLY A 68 17.11 -1.31 3.46
CA GLY A 68 16.17 -0.36 2.88
C GLY A 68 16.48 -0.02 1.43
N GLU A 69 15.43 -0.01 0.61
CA GLU A 69 15.52 0.19 -0.85
C GLU A 69 15.28 1.65 -1.24
N GLY A 70 14.53 2.40 -0.41
CA GLY A 70 14.20 3.80 -0.66
C GLY A 70 13.13 4.00 -1.73
N LYS A 71 12.22 3.04 -1.90
CA LYS A 71 11.14 3.12 -2.91
C LYS A 71 10.37 4.44 -2.87
N SER A 72 9.82 4.81 -1.72
CA SER A 72 9.04 6.05 -1.59
C SER A 72 9.87 7.31 -1.82
N THR A 73 11.17 7.26 -1.50
CA THR A 73 12.11 8.33 -1.85
C THR A 73 12.24 8.47 -3.37
N VAL A 74 12.36 7.34 -4.09
CA VAL A 74 12.39 7.34 -5.56
C VAL A 74 11.04 7.77 -6.15
N THR A 75 9.90 7.35 -5.58
CA THR A 75 8.57 7.80 -6.01
C THR A 75 8.45 9.33 -5.95
N VAL A 76 8.86 9.94 -4.83
CA VAL A 76 8.84 11.40 -4.66
C VAL A 76 9.85 12.08 -5.58
N GLY A 77 11.08 11.58 -5.60
CA GLY A 77 12.17 12.13 -6.39
C GLY A 77 11.90 12.09 -7.90
N LEU A 78 11.24 11.03 -8.39
CA LEU A 78 10.81 10.92 -9.79
C LEU A 78 9.75 11.98 -10.12
N GLY A 79 8.77 12.18 -9.25
CA GLY A 79 7.77 13.25 -9.45
C GLY A 79 8.42 14.65 -9.49
N GLN A 80 9.41 14.90 -8.65
CA GLN A 80 10.21 16.15 -8.69
C GLN A 80 11.04 16.26 -9.97
N ALA A 81 11.69 15.18 -10.38
CA ALA A 81 12.52 15.12 -11.57
C ALA A 81 11.69 15.37 -12.85
N LEU A 82 10.47 14.84 -12.93
CA LEU A 82 9.54 15.10 -14.04
C LEU A 82 9.25 16.60 -14.20
N HIS A 83 9.05 17.34 -13.11
CA HIS A 83 8.88 18.80 -13.17
C HIS A 83 10.14 19.52 -13.67
N ARG A 84 11.33 18.98 -13.40
CA ARG A 84 12.60 19.57 -13.88
C ARG A 84 12.85 19.36 -15.38
N ILE A 85 12.18 18.40 -15.98
CA ILE A 85 12.15 18.19 -17.43
C ILE A 85 10.83 18.68 -18.05
N ASP A 86 10.20 19.67 -17.41
CA ASP A 86 9.00 20.37 -17.85
C ASP A 86 7.75 19.49 -18.08
N LYS A 87 7.67 18.35 -17.39
CA LYS A 87 6.49 17.47 -17.39
C LYS A 87 5.61 17.76 -16.18
N LYS A 88 4.30 17.92 -16.40
CA LYS A 88 3.33 18.07 -15.31
C LYS A 88 3.08 16.72 -14.67
N ALA A 89 3.66 16.52 -13.49
CA ALA A 89 3.47 15.29 -12.73
C ALA A 89 2.79 15.52 -11.38
N ILE A 90 1.96 14.56 -10.96
CA ILE A 90 1.43 14.48 -9.60
C ILE A 90 1.86 13.15 -8.97
N ILE A 91 2.32 13.21 -7.73
CA ILE A 91 2.67 12.02 -6.95
C ILE A 91 1.43 11.54 -6.19
N ALA A 92 1.18 10.23 -6.13
CA ALA A 92 0.08 9.64 -5.37
C ALA A 92 0.59 8.58 -4.38
N LEU A 93 0.52 8.89 -3.07
CA LEU A 93 1.05 8.07 -1.98
C LEU A 93 -0.03 7.64 -0.99
N ARG A 94 0.36 6.71 -0.11
CA ARG A 94 -0.45 6.25 1.01
C ARG A 94 -0.25 7.10 2.24
N GLU A 95 -1.30 7.23 3.03
CA GLU A 95 -1.22 7.75 4.39
C GLU A 95 -0.58 6.69 5.30
N PRO A 96 0.45 7.03 6.09
CA PRO A 96 1.00 6.12 7.08
C PRO A 96 0.06 5.96 8.29
N SER A 97 0.00 4.75 8.84
CA SER A 97 -0.62 4.51 10.16
C SER A 97 0.15 5.23 11.26
N LEU A 98 -0.58 5.79 12.24
CA LEU A 98 -0.05 6.48 13.40
C LEU A 98 0.64 5.50 14.37
N GLY A 99 0.10 4.30 14.56
CA GLY A 99 0.62 3.32 15.53
C GLY A 99 2.13 3.02 15.37
N PRO A 100 2.62 2.69 14.16
CA PRO A 100 4.05 2.46 13.90
C PRO A 100 4.98 3.63 14.18
N VAL A 101 4.49 4.87 14.08
CA VAL A 101 5.27 6.10 14.33
C VAL A 101 5.72 6.13 15.79
N MET A 102 4.84 5.77 16.73
CA MET A 102 5.16 5.66 18.16
C MET A 102 6.01 4.43 18.52
N GLY A 103 6.13 3.48 17.59
CA GLY A 103 6.82 2.19 17.79
C GLY A 103 8.27 2.20 17.32
N MET A 104 8.49 1.79 16.06
CA MET A 104 9.83 1.58 15.47
C MET A 104 9.99 2.19 14.07
N LYS A 105 8.91 2.64 13.40
CA LYS A 105 8.96 2.91 11.97
C LYS A 105 9.18 4.40 11.67
N GLY A 106 10.20 4.68 10.86
CA GLY A 106 10.47 5.97 10.20
C GLY A 106 9.46 6.30 9.07
N GLY A 107 9.29 7.58 8.75
CA GLY A 107 8.21 8.12 7.90
C GLY A 107 8.07 7.48 6.51
N ALA A 108 6.83 7.32 6.05
CA ALA A 108 6.50 6.66 4.77
C ALA A 108 6.42 7.60 3.55
N ALA A 109 6.75 8.87 3.74
CA ALA A 109 6.56 9.95 2.76
C ALA A 109 7.88 10.37 2.08
N GLY A 110 8.75 9.41 1.79
CA GLY A 110 10.09 9.65 1.21
C GLY A 110 11.19 9.89 2.26
N GLY A 111 12.29 10.51 1.84
CA GLY A 111 13.45 10.79 2.70
C GLY A 111 14.46 11.72 2.03
N GLY A 112 15.35 12.33 2.81
CA GLY A 112 16.36 13.25 2.31
C GLY A 112 15.73 14.49 1.66
N PHE A 113 16.19 14.88 0.49
CA PHE A 113 15.63 15.99 -0.28
C PHE A 113 14.41 15.60 -1.14
N SER A 114 13.93 14.37 -1.03
CA SER A 114 12.74 13.86 -1.72
C SER A 114 11.70 13.39 -0.71
N GLN A 115 10.98 14.35 -0.11
CA GLN A 115 9.93 14.09 0.87
C GLN A 115 8.61 14.75 0.47
N VAL A 116 7.47 14.18 0.90
CA VAL A 116 6.17 14.86 0.90
C VAL A 116 5.93 15.49 2.27
N LEU A 117 5.46 16.74 2.26
CA LEU A 117 5.34 17.62 3.42
C LEU A 117 3.92 18.22 3.51
N PRO A 118 3.46 18.62 4.71
CA PRO A 118 4.16 18.63 6.00
C PRO A 118 4.26 17.25 6.66
N MET A 119 5.49 16.79 6.96
CA MET A 119 5.76 15.43 7.45
C MET A 119 5.11 15.13 8.80
N GLU A 120 5.09 16.12 9.70
CA GLU A 120 4.50 16.00 11.04
C GLU A 120 3.00 15.72 10.99
N ASP A 121 2.25 16.47 10.18
CA ASP A 121 0.81 16.23 10.02
C ASP A 121 0.53 14.87 9.37
N ILE A 122 1.28 14.53 8.30
CA ILE A 122 1.11 13.28 7.55
C ILE A 122 1.31 12.04 8.43
N ASN A 123 2.21 12.09 9.42
CA ASN A 123 2.50 10.96 10.31
C ASN A 123 1.66 10.94 11.59
N LEU A 124 0.80 11.94 11.81
CA LEU A 124 -0.06 12.03 12.99
C LEU A 124 -1.53 11.90 12.58
N HIS A 125 -2.30 12.98 12.67
CA HIS A 125 -3.74 12.97 12.42
C HIS A 125 -4.11 13.34 11.00
N PHE A 126 -3.16 13.93 10.26
CA PHE A 126 -3.32 14.45 8.91
C PHE A 126 -4.63 15.22 8.72
N THR A 127 -5.56 14.67 7.94
CA THR A 127 -6.90 15.24 7.69
C THR A 127 -8.03 14.46 8.36
N GLY A 128 -7.69 13.43 9.16
CA GLY A 128 -8.63 12.64 9.95
C GLY A 128 -9.18 11.38 9.27
N ASP A 129 -8.64 10.98 8.11
CA ASP A 129 -9.16 9.86 7.32
C ASP A 129 -9.09 8.53 8.10
N LEU A 130 -7.96 8.25 8.74
CA LEU A 130 -7.81 7.06 9.59
C LEU A 130 -8.75 7.07 10.82
N HIS A 131 -9.06 8.25 11.35
CA HIS A 131 -10.05 8.37 12.43
C HIS A 131 -11.45 8.01 11.92
N ALA A 132 -11.86 8.53 10.77
CA ALA A 132 -13.14 8.20 10.15
C ALA A 132 -13.28 6.70 9.88
N ILE A 133 -12.22 6.05 9.36
CA ILE A 133 -12.17 4.60 9.15
C ILE A 133 -12.29 3.83 10.46
N THR A 134 -11.56 4.27 11.50
CA THR A 134 -11.63 3.67 12.85
C THR A 134 -13.05 3.75 13.40
N THR A 135 -13.67 4.93 13.30
CA THR A 135 -15.03 5.18 13.78
C THR A 135 -16.05 4.35 12.99
N ALA A 136 -15.97 4.30 11.66
CA ALA A 136 -16.86 3.48 10.84
C ALA A 136 -16.74 1.99 11.16
N ASN A 137 -15.52 1.46 11.26
CA ASN A 137 -15.29 0.06 11.61
C ASN A 137 -15.90 -0.31 12.97
N ASN A 138 -15.64 0.53 13.99
CA ASN A 138 -16.11 0.28 15.34
C ASN A 138 -17.61 0.56 15.52
N ALA A 139 -18.19 1.45 14.72
CA ALA A 139 -19.64 1.62 14.63
C ALA A 139 -20.30 0.33 14.13
N LEU A 140 -19.73 -0.32 13.11
CA LEU A 140 -20.20 -1.64 12.66
C LEU A 140 -20.09 -2.69 13.77
N SER A 141 -18.96 -2.76 14.49
CA SER A 141 -18.82 -3.67 15.63
C SER A 141 -19.89 -3.43 16.71
N ALA A 142 -20.20 -2.16 17.03
CA ALA A 142 -21.25 -1.80 17.97
C ALA A 142 -22.65 -2.19 17.47
N MET A 143 -22.93 -2.02 16.17
CA MET A 143 -24.20 -2.39 15.56
C MET A 143 -24.42 -3.91 15.53
N ILE A 144 -23.37 -4.69 15.27
CA ILE A 144 -23.39 -6.17 15.36
C ILE A 144 -23.77 -6.60 16.78
N ASP A 145 -23.06 -6.10 17.79
CA ASP A 145 -23.31 -6.48 19.19
C ASP A 145 -24.69 -5.99 19.68
N ASN A 146 -25.14 -4.81 19.23
CA ASN A 146 -26.49 -4.34 19.53
C ASN A 146 -27.57 -5.22 18.89
N HIS A 147 -27.39 -5.65 17.64
CA HIS A 147 -28.32 -6.56 16.99
C HIS A 147 -28.46 -7.88 17.74
N ILE A 148 -27.32 -8.45 18.18
CA ILE A 148 -27.29 -9.66 19.00
C ILE A 148 -28.01 -9.42 20.33
N TYR A 149 -27.73 -8.29 20.99
CA TYR A 149 -28.36 -7.91 22.26
C TYR A 149 -29.88 -7.74 22.15
N ARG A 150 -30.36 -7.21 21.01
CA ARG A 150 -31.78 -6.93 20.75
C ARG A 150 -32.56 -8.12 20.18
N GLY A 151 -32.08 -9.34 20.41
CA GLY A 151 -32.79 -10.58 20.08
C GLY A 151 -32.21 -11.35 18.90
N ASN A 152 -31.09 -10.91 18.32
CA ASN A 152 -30.33 -11.64 17.30
C ASN A 152 -31.21 -12.21 16.18
N THR A 153 -32.08 -11.41 15.58
CA THR A 153 -33.09 -11.90 14.62
C THR A 153 -32.48 -12.44 13.32
N LEU A 154 -31.20 -12.13 13.04
CA LEU A 154 -30.42 -12.71 11.95
C LEU A 154 -29.78 -14.06 12.32
N ASN A 155 -29.95 -14.51 13.56
CA ASN A 155 -29.45 -15.79 14.06
C ASN A 155 -27.92 -15.95 13.89
N ILE A 156 -27.17 -14.87 14.17
CA ILE A 156 -25.71 -14.83 14.09
C ILE A 156 -25.12 -15.78 15.15
N ASP A 157 -24.19 -16.66 14.77
CA ASP A 157 -23.41 -17.46 15.70
C ASP A 157 -22.26 -16.63 16.25
N LEU A 158 -22.28 -16.33 17.55
CA LEU A 158 -21.30 -15.47 18.23
C LEU A 158 -19.86 -15.98 18.10
N ARG A 159 -19.67 -17.29 17.85
CA ARG A 159 -18.36 -17.93 17.68
C ARG A 159 -17.81 -17.79 16.27
N ARG A 160 -18.65 -17.37 15.32
CA ARG A 160 -18.35 -17.26 13.88
C ARG A 160 -18.45 -15.81 13.40
N ILE A 161 -18.28 -14.85 14.29
CA ILE A 161 -18.11 -13.44 13.94
C ILE A 161 -16.66 -13.25 13.50
N GLU A 162 -16.48 -12.93 12.23
CA GLU A 162 -15.17 -12.67 11.64
C GLU A 162 -14.76 -11.20 11.78
N TRP A 163 -15.75 -10.29 11.85
CA TRP A 163 -15.51 -8.87 12.03
C TRP A 163 -14.79 -8.56 13.36
N LYS A 164 -13.73 -7.76 13.29
CA LYS A 164 -12.95 -7.32 14.45
C LYS A 164 -13.01 -5.81 14.62
N ARG A 165 -12.83 -5.36 15.86
CA ARG A 165 -12.67 -3.94 16.18
C ARG A 165 -11.31 -3.45 15.67
N VAL A 166 -11.12 -2.13 15.60
CA VAL A 166 -9.83 -1.55 15.23
C VAL A 166 -9.42 -0.34 16.06
N MET A 167 -8.12 -0.12 16.12
CA MET A 167 -7.51 1.06 16.74
C MET A 167 -6.16 1.34 16.08
N ASP A 168 -5.86 2.59 15.76
CA ASP A 168 -4.63 2.95 15.04
C ASP A 168 -3.42 3.14 15.98
N ILE A 169 -3.21 2.17 16.87
CA ILE A 169 -2.13 2.13 17.86
C ILE A 169 -1.58 0.71 17.92
N ASN A 170 -0.28 0.57 18.14
CA ASN A 170 0.37 -0.73 18.32
C ASN A 170 0.08 -1.32 19.71
N ASP A 171 -1.08 -1.94 19.89
CA ASP A 171 -1.49 -2.52 21.18
C ASP A 171 -1.65 -4.05 21.12
N ARG A 172 -0.61 -4.77 21.56
CA ARG A 172 -0.62 -6.24 21.58
C ARG A 172 -1.64 -6.84 22.55
N ALA A 173 -2.09 -6.10 23.58
CA ALA A 173 -2.99 -6.62 24.60
C ALA A 173 -4.41 -6.83 24.07
N LEU A 174 -4.79 -6.13 23.00
CA LEU A 174 -6.12 -6.19 22.39
C LEU A 174 -6.27 -7.27 21.30
N ARG A 175 -5.22 -8.06 21.02
CA ARG A 175 -5.26 -9.11 19.98
C ARG A 175 -6.35 -10.15 20.24
N GLN A 176 -6.58 -10.51 21.50
CA GLN A 176 -7.57 -11.49 21.93
C GLN A 176 -8.21 -11.00 23.22
N ILE A 177 -9.52 -10.77 23.19
CA ILE A 177 -10.29 -10.26 24.32
C ILE A 177 -11.63 -10.99 24.44
N VAL A 178 -12.30 -10.78 25.56
CA VAL A 178 -13.72 -11.14 25.73
C VAL A 178 -14.52 -9.86 25.96
N VAL A 179 -15.55 -9.63 25.14
CA VAL A 179 -16.43 -8.45 25.24
C VAL A 179 -17.80 -8.84 25.81
N GLY A 180 -18.64 -7.85 26.15
CA GLY A 180 -20.02 -8.10 26.60
C GLY A 180 -20.16 -8.67 28.02
N LEU A 181 -19.16 -8.46 28.88
CA LEU A 181 -19.15 -8.91 30.27
C LEU A 181 -19.90 -7.96 31.22
N GLY A 182 -20.22 -8.45 32.42
CA GLY A 182 -20.75 -7.64 33.52
C GLY A 182 -22.28 -7.61 33.63
N GLY A 183 -22.97 -8.62 33.07
CA GLY A 183 -24.37 -8.91 33.34
C GLY A 183 -25.34 -8.52 32.20
N PRO A 184 -26.65 -8.81 32.37
CA PRO A 184 -27.65 -8.75 31.28
C PRO A 184 -27.88 -7.38 30.64
N LEU A 185 -27.41 -6.29 31.26
CA LEU A 185 -27.53 -4.93 30.70
C LEU A 185 -26.28 -4.48 29.94
N ARG A 186 -25.23 -5.31 29.86
CA ARG A 186 -23.91 -4.94 29.34
C ARG A 186 -23.49 -5.68 28.05
N GLY A 187 -24.40 -6.44 27.46
CA GLY A 187 -24.18 -7.18 26.20
C GLY A 187 -24.19 -8.69 26.39
N VAL A 188 -23.75 -9.41 25.34
CA VAL A 188 -23.65 -10.88 25.33
C VAL A 188 -22.16 -11.27 25.26
N PRO A 189 -21.66 -12.08 26.20
CA PRO A 189 -20.25 -12.50 26.20
C PRO A 189 -19.83 -13.21 24.91
N ARG A 190 -18.72 -12.78 24.31
CA ARG A 190 -18.07 -13.48 23.18
C ARG A 190 -16.58 -13.15 23.08
N GLU A 191 -15.84 -14.02 22.43
CA GLU A 191 -14.45 -13.76 22.03
C GLU A 191 -14.39 -12.70 20.92
N ASP A 192 -13.43 -11.80 21.03
CA ASP A 192 -13.17 -10.75 20.05
C ASP A 192 -11.69 -10.38 19.98
N GLY A 193 -11.37 -9.37 19.19
CA GLY A 193 -10.03 -8.80 19.11
C GLY A 193 -10.02 -7.48 18.36
N PHE A 194 -8.86 -6.83 18.37
CA PHE A 194 -8.58 -5.63 17.61
C PHE A 194 -7.51 -5.89 16.55
N ASN A 195 -7.70 -5.28 15.39
CA ASN A 195 -6.65 -5.06 14.39
C ASN A 195 -6.22 -3.59 14.40
N ILE A 196 -5.06 -3.29 13.84
CA ILE A 196 -4.70 -1.89 13.56
C ILE A 196 -5.62 -1.33 12.47
N THR A 197 -5.98 -0.04 12.51
CA THR A 197 -6.99 0.55 11.61
C THR A 197 -6.73 0.30 10.13
N VAL A 198 -5.48 0.41 9.69
CA VAL A 198 -5.07 0.15 8.29
C VAL A 198 -5.23 -1.31 7.84
N ALA A 199 -5.50 -2.24 8.76
CA ALA A 199 -5.83 -3.63 8.48
C ALA A 199 -7.35 -3.89 8.37
N SER A 200 -8.19 -2.86 8.55
CA SER A 200 -9.65 -2.96 8.36
C SER A 200 -10.00 -3.19 6.89
N GLU A 201 -11.07 -3.97 6.64
CA GLU A 201 -11.66 -4.06 5.31
C GLU A 201 -12.23 -2.72 4.85
N ILE A 202 -12.69 -1.85 5.76
CA ILE A 202 -13.14 -0.48 5.42
C ILE A 202 -12.01 0.31 4.74
N MET A 203 -10.76 0.14 5.20
CA MET A 203 -9.61 0.77 4.55
C MET A 203 -9.42 0.24 3.12
N ALA A 204 -9.50 -1.08 2.92
CA ALA A 204 -9.38 -1.67 1.59
C ALA A 204 -10.52 -1.21 0.66
N ILE A 205 -11.75 -1.12 1.18
CA ILE A 205 -12.93 -0.64 0.46
C ILE A 205 -12.77 0.83 0.07
N LEU A 206 -12.34 1.71 0.99
CA LEU A 206 -12.07 3.12 0.69
C LEU A 206 -11.02 3.27 -0.41
N CYS A 207 -9.98 2.42 -0.40
CA CYS A 207 -8.95 2.45 -1.42
C CYS A 207 -9.39 1.91 -2.78
N LEU A 208 -10.43 1.08 -2.85
CA LEU A 208 -10.92 0.46 -4.09
C LEU A 208 -12.27 1.02 -4.56
N ALA A 209 -12.88 1.92 -3.81
CA ALA A 209 -14.11 2.58 -4.20
C ALA A 209 -13.84 3.65 -5.27
N THR A 210 -14.77 3.77 -6.22
CA THR A 210 -14.72 4.71 -7.35
C THR A 210 -15.66 5.91 -7.18
N SER A 211 -16.55 5.85 -6.20
CA SER A 211 -17.49 6.91 -5.82
C SER A 211 -18.05 6.63 -4.43
N LEU A 212 -18.82 7.56 -3.86
CA LEU A 212 -19.56 7.32 -2.61
C LEU A 212 -20.65 6.25 -2.78
N GLU A 213 -21.23 6.11 -3.97
CA GLU A 213 -22.22 5.07 -4.24
C GLU A 213 -21.58 3.69 -4.26
N ASP A 214 -20.44 3.55 -4.93
CA ASP A 214 -19.63 2.32 -4.96
C ASP A 214 -19.10 1.98 -3.55
N LEU A 215 -18.63 2.99 -2.80
CA LEU A 215 -18.22 2.83 -1.40
C LEU A 215 -19.35 2.20 -0.56
N LYS A 216 -20.57 2.75 -0.67
CA LYS A 216 -21.74 2.25 0.06
C LYS A 216 -22.12 0.83 -0.35
N ALA A 217 -22.09 0.52 -1.65
CA ALA A 217 -22.38 -0.81 -2.18
C ALA A 217 -21.38 -1.84 -1.63
N ARG A 218 -20.09 -1.53 -1.69
CA ARG A 218 -19.00 -2.36 -1.15
C ARG A 218 -19.13 -2.57 0.36
N ILE A 219 -19.47 -1.51 1.11
CA ILE A 219 -19.72 -1.63 2.55
C ILE A 219 -20.89 -2.58 2.82
N ALA A 220 -21.97 -2.52 2.03
CA ALA A 220 -23.13 -3.39 2.19
C ALA A 220 -22.78 -4.88 2.03
N ASP A 221 -21.81 -5.19 1.15
CA ASP A 221 -21.39 -6.55 0.83
C ASP A 221 -20.37 -7.15 1.82
N ILE A 222 -19.88 -6.38 2.80
CA ILE A 222 -19.00 -6.89 3.87
C ILE A 222 -19.69 -8.05 4.59
N VAL A 223 -19.01 -9.20 4.66
CA VAL A 223 -19.43 -10.36 5.47
C VAL A 223 -18.90 -10.19 6.88
N ILE A 224 -19.80 -10.08 7.86
CA ILE A 224 -19.44 -9.85 9.27
C ILE A 224 -19.24 -11.16 10.05
N GLY A 225 -19.78 -12.26 9.54
CA GLY A 225 -19.76 -13.57 10.17
C GLY A 225 -20.83 -14.48 9.59
N TYR A 226 -21.17 -15.54 10.33
CA TYR A 226 -22.10 -16.57 9.87
C TYR A 226 -23.20 -16.87 10.88
N THR A 227 -24.33 -17.33 10.38
CA THR A 227 -25.41 -17.90 11.20
C THR A 227 -25.03 -19.28 11.76
N TYR A 228 -25.84 -19.80 12.69
CA TYR A 228 -25.68 -21.18 13.19
C TYR A 228 -25.80 -22.26 12.10
N ASN A 229 -26.44 -21.94 10.97
CA ASN A 229 -26.58 -22.82 9.81
C ASN A 229 -25.54 -22.50 8.71
N GLU A 230 -24.45 -21.81 9.07
CA GLU A 230 -23.32 -21.49 8.20
C GLU A 230 -23.66 -20.60 6.99
N LYS A 231 -24.78 -19.88 7.03
CA LYS A 231 -25.10 -18.84 6.03
C LYS A 231 -24.34 -17.55 6.34
N PRO A 232 -23.68 -16.91 5.36
CA PRO A 232 -23.05 -15.61 5.55
C PRO A 232 -24.07 -14.56 5.99
N VAL A 233 -23.64 -13.64 6.87
CA VAL A 233 -24.39 -12.45 7.28
C VAL A 233 -23.59 -11.23 6.87
N THR A 234 -24.25 -10.27 6.23
CA THR A 234 -23.63 -9.08 5.64
C THR A 234 -24.03 -7.81 6.38
N VAL A 235 -23.35 -6.70 6.09
CA VAL A 235 -23.77 -5.36 6.56
C VAL A 235 -25.13 -4.97 6.01
N LYS A 236 -25.45 -5.37 4.76
CA LYS A 236 -26.77 -5.17 4.16
C LYS A 236 -27.90 -5.82 4.96
N ASP A 237 -27.64 -6.98 5.56
CA ASP A 237 -28.63 -7.66 6.42
C ASP A 237 -28.92 -6.87 7.70
N LEU A 238 -27.92 -6.13 8.20
CA LEU A 238 -28.07 -5.19 9.32
C LEU A 238 -28.70 -3.85 8.91
N LYS A 239 -28.69 -3.50 7.61
CA LYS A 239 -29.23 -2.25 7.03
C LYS A 239 -28.57 -0.99 7.58
N VAL A 240 -27.25 -1.03 7.76
CA VAL A 240 -26.46 0.07 8.35
C VAL A 240 -25.41 0.66 7.39
N GLU A 241 -25.33 0.20 6.15
CA GLU A 241 -24.36 0.64 5.15
C GLU A 241 -24.39 2.16 4.90
N GLY A 242 -25.58 2.78 4.97
CA GLY A 242 -25.74 4.21 4.81
C GLY A 242 -25.12 5.01 5.95
N ALA A 243 -25.25 4.54 7.20
CA ALA A 243 -24.67 5.19 8.36
C ALA A 243 -23.13 5.09 8.34
N LEU A 244 -22.60 3.95 7.92
CA LEU A 244 -21.15 3.76 7.77
C LEU A 244 -20.59 4.63 6.64
N THR A 245 -21.29 4.74 5.52
CA THR A 245 -20.92 5.63 4.41
C THR A 245 -20.91 7.09 4.84
N LEU A 246 -21.90 7.51 5.64
CA LEU A 246 -21.99 8.88 6.18
C LEU A 246 -20.73 9.26 6.97
N LEU A 247 -20.22 8.35 7.79
CA LEU A 247 -18.99 8.56 8.57
C LEU A 247 -17.73 8.71 7.71
N LEU A 248 -17.75 8.17 6.50
CA LEU A 248 -16.61 8.15 5.57
C LEU A 248 -16.70 9.23 4.48
N LYS A 249 -17.77 10.03 4.46
CA LYS A 249 -18.07 10.97 3.38
C LYS A 249 -16.88 11.89 3.05
N ASP A 250 -16.33 12.55 4.06
CA ASP A 250 -15.19 13.48 3.86
C ASP A 250 -13.85 12.74 3.78
N ALA A 251 -13.74 11.57 4.41
CA ALA A 251 -12.56 10.72 4.33
C ALA A 251 -12.37 10.08 2.95
N MET A 252 -13.37 10.11 2.07
CA MET A 252 -13.27 9.63 0.69
C MET A 252 -12.60 10.66 -0.24
N LYS A 253 -12.51 11.93 0.19
CA LYS A 253 -11.91 13.02 -0.58
C LYS A 253 -10.37 12.97 -0.50
N PRO A 254 -9.64 12.87 -1.64
CA PRO A 254 -8.18 12.82 -1.64
C PRO A 254 -7.54 14.07 -1.04
N ASN A 255 -6.39 13.92 -0.38
CA ASN A 255 -5.71 15.05 0.29
C ASN A 255 -4.55 15.57 -0.56
N LEU A 256 -4.64 16.84 -1.00
CA LEU A 256 -3.60 17.56 -1.72
C LEU A 256 -2.57 18.16 -0.74
N VAL A 257 -1.31 17.89 -1.03
CA VAL A 257 -0.11 18.35 -0.33
C VAL A 257 1.01 18.60 -1.36
N GLN A 258 2.26 18.74 -0.91
CA GLN A 258 3.38 19.05 -1.81
C GLN A 258 4.69 18.42 -1.35
N THR A 259 5.66 18.33 -2.26
CA THR A 259 7.00 17.84 -1.95
C THR A 259 7.92 18.94 -1.41
N THR A 260 9.15 18.56 -1.06
CA THR A 260 10.25 19.48 -0.74
C THR A 260 10.61 20.48 -1.87
N GLU A 261 10.25 20.18 -3.11
CA GLU A 261 10.40 21.08 -4.27
C GLU A 261 9.04 21.70 -4.69
N ASN A 262 8.04 21.66 -3.80
CA ASN A 262 6.68 22.12 -4.04
C ASN A 262 5.98 21.46 -5.25
N THR A 263 6.39 20.24 -5.62
CA THR A 263 5.66 19.40 -6.60
C THR A 263 4.34 18.96 -5.97
N PRO A 264 3.19 19.03 -6.68
CA PRO A 264 1.93 18.57 -6.12
C PRO A 264 1.94 17.07 -5.81
N ALA A 265 1.37 16.70 -4.67
CA ALA A 265 1.25 15.31 -4.24
C ALA A 265 -0.12 15.07 -3.60
N ILE A 266 -0.66 13.86 -3.79
CA ILE A 266 -1.91 13.41 -3.19
C ILE A 266 -1.62 12.25 -2.24
N ILE A 267 -2.03 12.37 -0.98
CA ILE A 267 -1.95 11.30 0.01
C ILE A 267 -3.36 10.85 0.35
N HIS A 268 -3.68 9.58 0.11
CA HIS A 268 -5.04 9.10 0.40
C HIS A 268 -5.12 7.57 0.55
N GLY A 269 -5.65 7.13 1.69
CA GLY A 269 -5.76 5.72 2.04
C GLY A 269 -4.40 5.05 2.28
N GLY A 270 -4.41 3.88 2.89
CA GLY A 270 -3.17 3.19 3.27
C GLY A 270 -3.42 1.79 3.79
N PRO A 271 -3.92 0.85 2.96
CA PRO A 271 -4.16 -0.51 3.38
C PRO A 271 -2.83 -1.24 3.55
N PHE A 272 -2.86 -2.27 4.39
CA PHE A 272 -1.77 -3.25 4.44
C PHE A 272 -1.49 -3.88 3.07
N ALA A 273 -0.22 -4.20 2.82
CA ALA A 273 0.23 -4.82 1.57
C ALA A 273 0.33 -6.36 1.64
N ASN A 274 0.00 -6.96 2.80
CA ASN A 274 -0.10 -8.41 2.97
C ASN A 274 -1.57 -8.86 2.84
N ILE A 275 -2.42 -8.51 3.80
CA ILE A 275 -3.83 -8.90 3.86
C ILE A 275 -4.75 -8.01 3.01
N ALA A 276 -4.19 -7.02 2.32
CA ALA A 276 -4.86 -6.20 1.32
C ALA A 276 -3.85 -5.83 0.22
N HIS A 277 -4.30 -5.00 -0.72
CA HIS A 277 -3.57 -4.70 -1.96
C HIS A 277 -2.45 -3.65 -1.82
N GLY A 278 -2.31 -3.00 -0.66
CA GLY A 278 -1.13 -2.19 -0.35
C GLY A 278 -0.93 -0.91 -1.17
N CYS A 279 -1.97 -0.35 -1.80
CA CYS A 279 -1.88 0.83 -2.65
C CYS A 279 -2.63 2.03 -2.04
N ASN A 280 -2.31 3.25 -2.49
CA ASN A 280 -3.18 4.40 -2.22
C ASN A 280 -4.53 4.22 -2.94
N SER A 281 -5.51 5.05 -2.59
CA SER A 281 -6.85 4.93 -3.19
C SER A 281 -6.90 5.10 -4.71
N LEU A 282 -7.90 4.47 -5.34
CA LEU A 282 -8.27 4.70 -6.74
C LEU A 282 -8.66 6.15 -6.99
N MET A 283 -9.41 6.76 -6.07
CA MET A 283 -9.81 8.17 -6.16
C MET A 283 -8.61 9.10 -6.33
N ALA A 284 -7.56 8.90 -5.52
CA ALA A 284 -6.34 9.70 -5.62
C ALA A 284 -5.61 9.50 -6.95
N THR A 285 -5.44 8.24 -7.38
CA THR A 285 -4.75 7.94 -8.64
C THR A 285 -5.51 8.50 -9.85
N LYS A 286 -6.84 8.35 -9.89
CA LYS A 286 -7.67 8.91 -10.97
C LYS A 286 -7.70 10.43 -10.95
N THR A 287 -7.79 11.04 -9.76
CA THR A 287 -7.80 12.50 -9.64
C THR A 287 -6.46 13.07 -10.09
N ALA A 288 -5.34 12.45 -9.72
CA ALA A 288 -4.03 12.80 -10.24
C ALA A 288 -3.99 12.69 -11.77
N ALA A 289 -4.47 11.59 -12.34
CA ALA A 289 -4.45 11.37 -13.79
C ALA A 289 -5.27 12.40 -14.56
N LYS A 290 -6.39 12.88 -14.02
CA LYS A 290 -7.18 13.96 -14.63
C LYS A 290 -6.54 15.36 -14.53
N LEU A 291 -5.59 15.55 -13.63
CA LEU A 291 -4.98 16.84 -13.31
C LEU A 291 -3.57 17.02 -13.86
N SER A 292 -2.93 15.95 -14.33
CA SER A 292 -1.53 15.99 -14.79
C SER A 292 -1.25 15.07 -15.96
N ASP A 293 -0.16 15.32 -16.67
CA ASP A 293 0.27 14.50 -17.81
C ASP A 293 0.86 13.16 -17.34
N TYR A 294 1.46 13.12 -16.13
CA TYR A 294 2.04 11.92 -15.52
C TYR A 294 1.62 11.78 -14.06
N VAL A 295 1.35 10.55 -13.62
CA VAL A 295 1.07 10.20 -12.23
C VAL A 295 2.14 9.24 -11.75
N VAL A 296 2.86 9.59 -10.69
CA VAL A 296 3.83 8.69 -10.06
C VAL A 296 3.20 8.11 -8.80
N THR A 297 2.95 6.82 -8.78
CA THR A 297 2.35 6.13 -7.63
C THR A 297 3.17 4.91 -7.22
N GLU A 298 2.82 4.27 -6.11
CA GLU A 298 3.53 3.10 -5.62
C GLU A 298 2.59 2.09 -4.97
N ALA A 299 3.08 0.85 -4.84
CA ALA A 299 2.45 -0.21 -4.07
C ALA A 299 3.40 -0.72 -2.98
N GLY A 300 2.89 -1.16 -1.82
CA GLY A 300 3.71 -1.63 -0.69
C GLY A 300 4.52 -2.91 -0.96
N PHE A 301 5.63 -3.11 -0.23
CA PHE A 301 6.56 -4.24 -0.42
C PHE A 301 7.22 -4.28 -1.82
N GLY A 302 7.73 -5.43 -2.25
CA GLY A 302 8.35 -5.62 -3.57
C GLY A 302 7.33 -5.88 -4.67
N ALA A 303 7.79 -6.08 -5.90
CA ALA A 303 6.93 -6.33 -7.05
C ALA A 303 6.13 -7.64 -6.93
N ASP A 304 6.66 -8.61 -6.19
CA ASP A 304 6.01 -9.87 -5.86
C ASP A 304 4.71 -9.73 -5.06
N LEU A 305 4.54 -8.65 -4.30
CA LEU A 305 3.32 -8.40 -3.54
C LEU A 305 2.63 -7.11 -3.96
N GLY A 306 3.35 -5.99 -3.95
CA GLY A 306 2.80 -4.68 -4.23
C GLY A 306 2.37 -4.54 -5.68
N ALA A 307 3.31 -4.75 -6.61
CA ALA A 307 3.03 -4.55 -8.03
C ALA A 307 2.01 -5.59 -8.53
N GLU A 308 2.16 -6.87 -8.16
CA GLU A 308 1.17 -7.91 -8.47
C GLU A 308 -0.23 -7.47 -8.05
N LYS A 309 -0.44 -7.06 -6.80
CA LYS A 309 -1.76 -6.63 -6.32
C LYS A 309 -2.23 -5.31 -6.93
N PHE A 310 -1.33 -4.39 -7.24
CA PHE A 310 -1.69 -3.17 -7.98
C PHE A 310 -2.27 -3.55 -9.35
N LEU A 311 -1.63 -4.46 -10.06
CA LEU A 311 -1.98 -4.84 -11.41
C LEU A 311 -3.20 -5.79 -11.43
N ASP A 312 -3.20 -6.85 -10.64
CA ASP A 312 -4.29 -7.85 -10.62
C ASP A 312 -5.54 -7.42 -9.82
N ILE A 313 -5.43 -6.49 -8.87
CA ILE A 313 -6.57 -6.04 -8.04
C ILE A 313 -6.94 -4.59 -8.33
N LYS A 314 -6.05 -3.64 -8.08
CA LYS A 314 -6.38 -2.20 -8.18
C LYS A 314 -6.69 -1.81 -9.63
N SER A 315 -5.90 -2.26 -10.59
CA SER A 315 -6.09 -1.92 -12.01
C SER A 315 -7.38 -2.52 -12.56
N ARG A 316 -7.77 -3.72 -12.13
CA ARG A 316 -9.09 -4.30 -12.47
C ARG A 316 -10.25 -3.54 -11.86
N ALA A 317 -10.16 -3.25 -10.55
CA ALA A 317 -11.23 -2.56 -9.83
C ALA A 317 -11.46 -1.14 -10.36
N GLY A 318 -10.38 -0.45 -10.73
CA GLY A 318 -10.43 0.94 -11.17
C GLY A 318 -10.40 1.17 -12.67
N LYS A 319 -10.07 0.15 -13.48
CA LYS A 319 -9.68 0.32 -14.89
C LYS A 319 -8.57 1.36 -15.03
N VAL A 320 -7.48 1.14 -14.30
CA VAL A 320 -6.29 2.00 -14.35
C VAL A 320 -5.29 1.38 -15.30
N ASP A 321 -5.02 2.05 -16.41
CA ASP A 321 -3.97 1.65 -17.34
C ASP A 321 -2.62 2.07 -16.77
N THR A 322 -1.66 1.14 -16.71
CA THR A 322 -0.29 1.42 -16.24
C THR A 322 0.59 1.58 -17.46
N ASP A 323 1.22 2.75 -17.60
CA ASP A 323 1.99 3.10 -18.79
C ASP A 323 3.47 2.74 -18.65
N ALA A 324 4.01 2.76 -17.44
CA ALA A 324 5.39 2.33 -17.16
C ALA A 324 5.56 1.86 -15.70
N VAL A 325 6.56 1.02 -15.47
CA VAL A 325 6.95 0.55 -14.13
C VAL A 325 8.38 0.94 -13.81
N VAL A 326 8.63 1.38 -12.57
CA VAL A 326 9.98 1.59 -12.04
C VAL A 326 10.28 0.53 -10.99
N ILE A 327 11.34 -0.25 -11.18
CA ILE A 327 11.78 -1.27 -10.22
C ILE A 327 12.98 -0.73 -9.44
N VAL A 328 12.77 -0.38 -8.19
CA VAL A 328 13.81 0.18 -7.31
C VAL A 328 14.67 -0.92 -6.69
N ALA A 329 15.99 -0.77 -6.78
CA ALA A 329 16.97 -1.61 -6.11
C ALA A 329 18.12 -0.77 -5.53
N THR A 330 18.88 -1.35 -4.59
CA THR A 330 20.11 -0.76 -4.05
C THR A 330 21.22 -1.79 -4.05
N VAL A 331 22.47 -1.36 -4.19
CA VAL A 331 23.64 -2.23 -4.12
C VAL A 331 23.65 -3.04 -2.81
N ARG A 332 23.36 -2.38 -1.69
CA ARG A 332 23.35 -3.03 -0.36
C ARG A 332 22.25 -4.08 -0.22
N ALA A 333 21.03 -3.81 -0.69
CA ALA A 333 19.94 -4.78 -0.65
C ALA A 333 20.25 -6.00 -1.54
N LEU A 334 20.83 -5.78 -2.72
CA LEU A 334 21.29 -6.87 -3.58
C LEU A 334 22.39 -7.69 -2.91
N LYS A 335 23.38 -7.06 -2.28
CA LYS A 335 24.39 -7.77 -1.48
C LYS A 335 23.77 -8.63 -0.37
N MET A 336 22.75 -8.13 0.34
CA MET A 336 22.04 -8.94 1.35
C MET A 336 21.35 -10.15 0.71
N HIS A 337 20.71 -9.97 -0.44
CA HIS A 337 20.11 -11.08 -1.18
C HIS A 337 21.14 -12.10 -1.69
N GLY A 338 22.40 -11.70 -1.86
CA GLY A 338 23.51 -12.60 -2.13
C GLY A 338 24.21 -13.19 -0.91
N GLY A 339 23.70 -12.94 0.30
CA GLY A 339 24.20 -13.53 1.55
C GLY A 339 25.08 -12.63 2.41
N ALA A 340 25.27 -11.35 2.06
CA ALA A 340 26.03 -10.43 2.90
C ALA A 340 25.30 -10.12 4.22
N GLY A 341 26.05 -10.12 5.33
CA GLY A 341 25.55 -9.71 6.63
C GLY A 341 25.26 -8.20 6.68
N ARG A 342 24.42 -7.78 7.62
CA ARG A 342 24.02 -6.36 7.77
C ARG A 342 25.22 -5.43 8.00
N ASP A 343 26.24 -5.90 8.72
CA ASP A 343 27.41 -5.11 9.09
C ASP A 343 28.44 -5.01 7.95
N ASP A 344 28.36 -5.89 6.95
CA ASP A 344 29.30 -5.99 5.83
C ASP A 344 28.88 -5.15 4.60
N LEU A 345 27.75 -4.45 4.68
CA LEU A 345 27.15 -3.76 3.53
C LEU A 345 27.90 -2.50 3.09
N LYS A 346 28.77 -1.95 3.97
CA LYS A 346 29.55 -0.74 3.69
C LYS A 346 30.79 -1.01 2.84
N SER A 347 31.32 -2.23 2.89
CA SER A 347 32.45 -2.65 2.07
C SER A 347 31.98 -3.14 0.71
N GLU A 348 32.83 -2.96 -0.30
CA GLU A 348 32.62 -3.56 -1.61
C GLU A 348 32.54 -5.08 -1.49
N ASN A 349 31.52 -5.69 -2.10
CA ASN A 349 31.41 -7.15 -2.20
C ASN A 349 30.74 -7.57 -3.51
N MET A 350 31.57 -7.74 -4.54
CA MET A 350 31.12 -8.10 -5.89
C MET A 350 30.54 -9.52 -5.98
N GLU A 351 30.97 -10.45 -5.13
CA GLU A 351 30.46 -11.82 -5.13
C GLU A 351 29.01 -11.86 -4.62
N ALA A 352 28.77 -11.24 -3.46
CA ALA A 352 27.43 -11.11 -2.91
C ALA A 352 26.52 -10.31 -3.86
N LEU A 353 27.02 -9.21 -4.44
CA LEU A 353 26.23 -8.44 -5.41
C LEU A 353 25.80 -9.30 -6.60
N LYS A 354 26.74 -10.03 -7.24
CA LYS A 354 26.45 -10.94 -8.36
C LYS A 354 25.42 -12.01 -7.99
N SER A 355 25.57 -12.63 -6.82
CA SER A 355 24.64 -13.65 -6.32
C SER A 355 23.24 -13.08 -6.08
N GLY A 356 23.15 -11.86 -5.55
CA GLY A 356 21.89 -11.18 -5.24
C GLY A 356 21.10 -10.70 -6.46
N MET A 357 21.74 -10.55 -7.63
CA MET A 357 21.07 -10.11 -8.87
C MET A 357 19.89 -11.00 -9.27
N GLY A 358 19.89 -12.27 -8.86
CA GLY A 358 18.77 -13.19 -9.12
C GLY A 358 17.44 -12.69 -8.53
N ASN A 359 17.46 -11.93 -7.42
CA ASN A 359 16.23 -11.35 -6.88
C ASN A 359 15.66 -10.28 -7.82
N LEU A 360 16.50 -9.32 -8.25
CA LEU A 360 16.10 -8.29 -9.21
C LEU A 360 15.62 -8.91 -10.53
N GLU A 361 16.33 -9.92 -11.03
CA GLU A 361 15.95 -10.63 -12.25
C GLU A 361 14.54 -11.22 -12.14
N LYS A 362 14.16 -11.82 -10.99
CA LYS A 362 12.82 -12.38 -10.83
C LYS A 362 11.72 -11.30 -10.80
N HIS A 363 12.00 -10.12 -10.22
CA HIS A 363 11.06 -9.00 -10.24
C HIS A 363 10.91 -8.40 -11.64
N ILE A 364 11.98 -8.41 -12.44
CA ILE A 364 11.93 -8.03 -13.85
C ILE A 364 11.05 -9.01 -14.64
N GLU A 365 11.29 -10.32 -14.52
CA GLU A 365 10.46 -11.36 -15.15
C GLU A 365 8.97 -11.21 -14.77
N THR A 366 8.69 -10.81 -13.52
CA THR A 366 7.33 -10.56 -13.06
C THR A 366 6.68 -9.42 -13.85
N ILE A 367 7.36 -8.27 -13.99
CA ILE A 367 6.81 -7.13 -14.73
C ILE A 367 6.71 -7.41 -16.24
N GLU A 368 7.67 -8.14 -16.81
CA GLU A 368 7.62 -8.61 -18.20
C GLU A 368 6.39 -9.49 -18.46
N MET A 369 6.02 -10.35 -17.51
CA MET A 369 4.82 -11.19 -17.62
C MET A 369 3.52 -10.35 -17.65
N PHE A 370 3.47 -9.22 -16.95
CA PHE A 370 2.37 -8.26 -17.07
C PHE A 370 2.36 -7.49 -18.41
N GLY A 371 3.39 -7.63 -19.25
CA GLY A 371 3.47 -6.98 -20.57
C GLY A 371 3.77 -5.48 -20.50
N LEU A 372 4.25 -4.98 -19.36
CA LEU A 372 4.47 -3.55 -19.14
C LEU A 372 5.91 -3.13 -19.42
N PRO A 373 6.14 -1.93 -20.00
CA PRO A 373 7.48 -1.39 -20.10
C PRO A 373 8.00 -0.95 -18.73
N PHE A 374 9.30 -1.09 -18.50
CA PHE A 374 9.90 -0.79 -17.20
C PHE A 374 11.29 -0.18 -17.29
N VAL A 375 11.70 0.47 -16.20
CA VAL A 375 13.05 0.99 -15.96
C VAL A 375 13.52 0.56 -14.57
N VAL A 376 14.75 0.06 -14.47
CA VAL A 376 15.39 -0.23 -13.18
C VAL A 376 15.99 1.06 -12.60
N ALA A 377 15.62 1.41 -11.38
CA ALA A 377 16.19 2.54 -10.66
C ALA A 377 17.15 2.04 -9.58
N ILE A 378 18.44 2.35 -9.72
CA ILE A 378 19.43 2.07 -8.68
C ILE A 378 19.51 3.29 -7.77
N ASN A 379 18.95 3.18 -6.57
CA ASN A 379 19.01 4.25 -5.58
C ASN A 379 20.39 4.23 -4.91
N GLN A 380 21.18 5.26 -5.19
CA GLN A 380 22.59 5.35 -4.84
C GLN A 380 22.78 5.66 -3.36
N PHE A 381 23.69 4.94 -2.72
CA PHE A 381 24.17 5.27 -1.38
C PHE A 381 25.62 5.77 -1.40
N PRO A 382 26.03 6.61 -0.44
CA PRO A 382 27.39 7.14 -0.37
C PRO A 382 28.50 6.08 -0.25
N THR A 383 28.16 4.87 0.20
CA THR A 383 29.09 3.75 0.37
C THR A 383 29.19 2.85 -0.85
N ASP A 384 28.33 3.03 -1.84
CA ASP A 384 28.32 2.19 -3.03
C ASP A 384 29.54 2.54 -3.89
N THR A 385 30.30 1.53 -4.31
CA THR A 385 31.47 1.80 -5.16
C THR A 385 31.06 1.97 -6.62
N LYS A 386 31.92 2.64 -7.39
CA LYS A 386 31.75 2.74 -8.83
C LYS A 386 31.74 1.36 -9.50
N ALA A 387 32.56 0.43 -9.02
CA ALA A 387 32.60 -0.93 -9.56
C ALA A 387 31.28 -1.69 -9.34
N GLU A 388 30.64 -1.54 -8.18
CA GLU A 388 29.34 -2.15 -7.87
C GLU A 388 28.23 -1.59 -8.76
N THR A 389 28.17 -0.26 -8.89
CA THR A 389 27.15 0.42 -9.71
C THR A 389 27.35 0.18 -11.21
N ASP A 390 28.59 0.25 -11.72
CA ASP A 390 28.93 -0.06 -13.11
C ASP A 390 28.60 -1.51 -13.47
N PHE A 391 28.78 -2.45 -12.53
CA PHE A 391 28.41 -3.85 -12.75
C PHE A 391 26.91 -4.02 -12.95
N ILE A 392 26.07 -3.40 -12.10
CA ILE A 392 24.61 -3.49 -12.25
C ILE A 392 24.18 -2.87 -13.58
N LYS A 393 24.78 -1.74 -13.95
CA LYS A 393 24.52 -1.07 -15.22
C LYS A 393 24.85 -1.97 -16.40
N THR A 394 26.05 -2.52 -16.42
CA THR A 394 26.52 -3.45 -17.47
C THR A 394 25.64 -4.70 -17.54
N TRP A 395 25.20 -5.23 -16.39
CA TRP A 395 24.30 -6.38 -16.33
C TRP A 395 22.93 -6.07 -16.97
N CYS A 396 22.35 -4.90 -16.68
CA CYS A 396 21.10 -4.47 -17.30
C CYS A 396 21.27 -4.26 -18.81
N GLU A 397 22.32 -3.55 -19.23
CA GLU A 397 22.63 -3.29 -20.64
C GLU A 397 22.83 -4.60 -21.43
N SER A 398 23.50 -5.60 -20.86
CA SER A 398 23.70 -6.92 -21.49
C SER A 398 22.40 -7.68 -21.79
N LYS A 399 21.30 -7.29 -21.12
CA LYS A 399 19.95 -7.85 -21.27
C LYS A 399 18.99 -6.89 -21.97
N ASN A 400 19.50 -5.77 -22.50
CA ASN A 400 18.70 -4.70 -23.10
C ASN A 400 17.65 -4.13 -22.13
N ILE A 401 18.01 -4.00 -20.86
CA ILE A 401 17.17 -3.44 -19.80
C ILE A 401 17.60 -2.02 -19.50
N ASP A 402 16.64 -1.09 -19.53
CA ASP A 402 16.89 0.28 -19.15
C ASP A 402 17.12 0.42 -17.66
N VAL A 403 18.22 1.09 -17.32
CA VAL A 403 18.63 1.35 -15.94
C VAL A 403 19.04 2.81 -15.78
N ALA A 404 18.71 3.42 -14.65
CA ALA A 404 19.14 4.74 -14.26
C ALA A 404 19.71 4.72 -12.83
N LEU A 405 20.83 5.41 -12.62
CA LEU A 405 21.35 5.67 -11.28
C LEU A 405 20.63 6.90 -10.72
N THR A 406 20.13 6.80 -9.49
CA THR A 406 19.33 7.86 -8.87
C THR A 406 19.90 8.26 -7.53
N ASP A 407 20.05 9.57 -7.32
CA ASP A 407 20.52 10.15 -6.05
C ASP A 407 19.55 11.24 -5.58
N VAL A 408 18.26 10.93 -5.68
CA VAL A 408 17.17 11.84 -5.30
C VAL A 408 17.12 12.10 -3.80
N TRP A 409 17.68 11.20 -2.99
CA TRP A 409 17.81 11.39 -1.55
C TRP A 409 18.75 12.57 -1.23
N ALA A 410 19.90 12.68 -1.90
CA ALA A 410 20.83 13.78 -1.65
C ALA A 410 20.54 15.03 -2.50
N ASN A 411 20.00 14.88 -3.71
CA ASN A 411 19.92 15.95 -4.71
C ASN A 411 18.49 16.33 -5.14
N GLY A 412 17.45 15.79 -4.48
CA GLY A 412 16.06 16.06 -4.85
C GLY A 412 15.75 15.65 -6.29
N GLY A 413 14.90 16.42 -6.98
CA GLY A 413 14.51 16.11 -8.36
C GLY A 413 15.69 16.09 -9.33
N LYS A 414 16.76 16.85 -9.06
CA LYS A 414 17.97 16.85 -9.93
C LYS A 414 18.65 15.47 -9.94
N GLY A 415 18.59 14.75 -8.83
CA GLY A 415 19.15 13.40 -8.72
C GLY A 415 18.36 12.32 -9.46
N GLY A 416 17.21 12.67 -10.06
CA GLY A 416 16.31 11.74 -10.74
C GLY A 416 16.09 12.04 -12.22
N THR A 417 16.78 13.02 -12.81
CA THR A 417 16.56 13.46 -14.20
C THR A 417 16.75 12.33 -15.22
N GLU A 418 17.82 11.54 -15.12
CA GLU A 418 18.04 10.38 -16.03
C GLU A 418 16.89 9.37 -15.94
N LEU A 419 16.41 9.07 -14.72
CA LEU A 419 15.26 8.19 -14.53
C LEU A 419 13.99 8.78 -15.16
N ALA A 420 13.74 10.07 -14.97
CA ALA A 420 12.57 10.74 -15.52
C ALA A 420 12.55 10.71 -17.05
N GLU A 421 13.67 10.98 -17.71
CA GLU A 421 13.79 10.92 -19.18
C GLU A 421 13.48 9.52 -19.71
N LYS A 422 14.08 8.48 -19.13
CA LYS A 422 13.83 7.09 -19.53
C LYS A 422 12.39 6.65 -19.28
N VAL A 423 11.81 7.05 -18.15
CA VAL A 423 10.42 6.71 -17.81
C VAL A 423 9.44 7.39 -18.76
N VAL A 424 9.68 8.67 -19.12
CA VAL A 424 8.88 9.38 -20.13
C VAL A 424 8.94 8.67 -21.48
N GLU A 425 10.14 8.28 -21.93
CA GLU A 425 10.31 7.53 -23.18
C GLU A 425 9.48 6.23 -23.18
N LYS A 426 9.54 5.46 -22.09
CA LYS A 426 8.76 4.21 -21.95
C LYS A 426 7.25 4.45 -21.87
N ALA A 427 6.82 5.43 -21.09
CA ALA A 427 5.40 5.71 -20.88
C ALA A 427 4.74 6.28 -22.14
N ASP A 428 5.44 7.13 -22.89
CA ASP A 428 4.94 7.74 -24.13
C ASP A 428 4.91 6.72 -25.28
N ALA A 429 5.85 5.76 -25.31
CA ALA A 429 5.89 4.68 -26.29
C ALA A 429 4.98 3.48 -25.94
N SER A 430 4.36 3.48 -24.77
CA SER A 430 3.54 2.35 -24.31
C SER A 430 2.27 2.19 -25.14
N GLU A 431 2.07 1.00 -25.69
CA GLU A 431 0.85 0.61 -26.43
C GLU A 431 -0.26 0.09 -25.49
N GLY A 432 -0.02 0.03 -24.18
CA GLY A 432 -1.07 -0.17 -23.16
C GLY A 432 -1.60 -1.62 -23.02
N HIS A 433 -0.79 -2.64 -23.27
CA HIS A 433 -1.20 -4.04 -23.12
C HIS A 433 -0.86 -4.62 -21.75
N LEU A 434 -1.71 -4.34 -20.75
CA LEU A 434 -1.65 -5.01 -19.45
C LEU A 434 -2.19 -6.44 -19.56
N ASN A 435 -1.32 -7.42 -19.39
CA ASN A 435 -1.69 -8.81 -19.15
C ASN A 435 -1.96 -9.03 -17.67
N TYR A 436 -2.72 -10.07 -17.33
CA TYR A 436 -2.94 -10.46 -15.94
C TYR A 436 -2.38 -11.85 -15.66
N VAL A 437 -1.98 -12.13 -14.41
CA VAL A 437 -1.45 -13.45 -14.03
C VAL A 437 -2.47 -14.56 -14.23
N TYR A 438 -3.76 -14.25 -14.03
CA TYR A 438 -4.86 -15.21 -14.09
C TYR A 438 -6.13 -14.60 -14.70
N ASP A 439 -7.04 -15.46 -15.15
CA ASP A 439 -8.39 -15.08 -15.55
C ASP A 439 -9.32 -15.11 -14.33
N LEU A 440 -10.29 -14.20 -14.26
CA LEU A 440 -11.24 -14.20 -13.14
C LEU A 440 -12.16 -15.43 -13.12
N ASN A 441 -12.30 -16.14 -14.24
CA ASN A 441 -13.05 -17.39 -14.33
C ASN A 441 -12.22 -18.64 -13.98
N ASP A 442 -10.91 -18.49 -13.76
CA ASP A 442 -10.12 -19.57 -13.17
C ASP A 442 -10.64 -19.91 -11.76
N SER A 443 -10.51 -21.16 -11.33
CA SER A 443 -10.80 -21.53 -9.94
C SER A 443 -9.87 -20.80 -8.98
N LEU A 444 -10.30 -20.57 -7.74
CA LEU A 444 -9.46 -19.92 -6.73
C LEU A 444 -8.11 -20.63 -6.54
N GLU A 445 -8.11 -21.97 -6.53
CA GLU A 445 -6.88 -22.75 -6.45
C GLU A 445 -5.94 -22.49 -7.64
N SER A 446 -6.48 -22.41 -8.85
CA SER A 446 -5.69 -22.12 -10.05
C SER A 446 -5.09 -20.72 -10.01
N LYS A 447 -5.85 -19.71 -9.58
CA LYS A 447 -5.35 -18.34 -9.41
C LYS A 447 -4.17 -18.28 -8.45
N ILE A 448 -4.32 -18.92 -7.27
CA ILE A 448 -3.27 -19.00 -6.24
C ILE A 448 -2.01 -19.67 -6.80
N ARG A 449 -2.18 -20.79 -7.51
CA ARG A 449 -1.08 -21.55 -8.12
C ARG A 449 -0.36 -20.75 -9.20
N LYS A 450 -1.10 -20.04 -10.06
CA LYS A 450 -0.53 -19.17 -11.10
C LYS A 450 0.32 -18.06 -10.51
N ILE A 451 -0.14 -17.39 -9.43
CA ILE A 451 0.68 -16.39 -8.72
C ILE A 451 1.94 -17.05 -8.15
N ALA A 452 1.81 -18.17 -7.44
CA ALA A 452 2.94 -18.85 -6.84
C ALA A 452 4.03 -19.23 -7.86
N GLN A 453 3.62 -19.72 -9.03
CA GLN A 453 4.55 -20.14 -10.08
C GLN A 453 5.11 -18.95 -10.87
N ALA A 454 4.23 -18.08 -11.40
CA ALA A 454 4.64 -16.99 -12.28
C ALA A 454 5.39 -15.88 -11.53
N VAL A 455 4.89 -15.48 -10.35
CA VAL A 455 5.42 -14.34 -9.59
C VAL A 455 6.50 -14.79 -8.61
N TYR A 456 6.27 -15.87 -7.85
CA TYR A 456 7.22 -16.29 -6.81
C TYR A 456 8.30 -17.22 -7.35
N GLY A 457 8.03 -17.96 -8.43
CA GLY A 457 8.91 -19.01 -8.92
C GLY A 457 8.86 -20.28 -8.06
N ALA A 458 7.75 -20.50 -7.36
CA ALA A 458 7.48 -21.75 -6.65
C ALA A 458 7.24 -22.89 -7.65
N ASP A 459 7.58 -24.11 -7.27
CA ASP A 459 7.24 -25.30 -8.05
C ASP A 459 5.73 -25.54 -7.98
N ASP A 460 5.15 -25.41 -6.78
CA ASP A 460 3.73 -25.63 -6.57
C ASP A 460 3.15 -24.96 -5.31
N ILE A 461 1.89 -25.27 -4.98
CA ILE A 461 1.23 -24.88 -3.73
C ILE A 461 0.79 -26.10 -2.92
N GLU A 462 0.85 -25.99 -1.59
CA GLU A 462 0.33 -27.00 -0.66
C GLU A 462 -0.87 -26.45 0.11
N LEU A 463 -2.02 -27.09 0.01
CA LEU A 463 -3.25 -26.64 0.69
C LEU A 463 -3.48 -27.40 2.00
N SER A 464 -3.67 -26.65 3.09
CA SER A 464 -4.14 -27.23 4.35
C SER A 464 -5.56 -27.79 4.21
N GLN A 465 -5.98 -28.63 5.16
CA GLN A 465 -7.37 -29.13 5.21
C GLN A 465 -8.40 -28.00 5.39
N THR A 466 -8.04 -26.95 6.14
CA THR A 466 -8.90 -25.77 6.32
C THR A 466 -9.05 -25.01 5.00
N ALA A 467 -7.93 -24.76 4.30
CA ALA A 467 -7.93 -24.07 3.02
C ALA A 467 -8.76 -24.81 1.96
N LYS A 468 -8.64 -26.14 1.87
CA LYS A 468 -9.45 -26.98 0.95
C LYS A 468 -10.95 -26.82 1.19
N LYS A 469 -11.38 -26.83 2.46
CA LYS A 469 -12.80 -26.63 2.82
C LYS A 469 -13.28 -25.22 2.49
N GLN A 470 -12.46 -24.20 2.77
CA GLN A 470 -12.79 -22.81 2.49
C GLN A 470 -12.88 -22.53 0.99
N LEU A 471 -11.97 -23.07 0.18
CA LEU A 471 -12.02 -22.98 -1.28
C LEU A 471 -13.36 -23.53 -1.81
N ALA A 472 -13.72 -24.75 -1.43
CA ALA A 472 -14.99 -25.35 -1.85
C ALA A 472 -16.21 -24.51 -1.41
N PHE A 473 -16.18 -23.99 -0.18
CA PHE A 473 -17.25 -23.14 0.33
C PHE A 473 -17.35 -21.81 -0.43
N TYR A 474 -16.24 -21.12 -0.68
CA TYR A 474 -16.23 -19.82 -1.40
C TYR A 474 -16.65 -19.95 -2.86
N GLU A 475 -16.28 -21.05 -3.52
CA GLU A 475 -16.80 -21.37 -4.86
C GLU A 475 -18.33 -21.55 -4.83
N GLN A 476 -18.87 -22.26 -3.84
CA GLN A 476 -20.32 -22.43 -3.66
C GLN A 476 -21.06 -21.11 -3.37
N GLN A 477 -20.42 -20.18 -2.63
CA GLN A 477 -20.98 -18.85 -2.40
C GLN A 477 -20.91 -17.94 -3.64
N GLY A 478 -20.27 -18.38 -4.74
CA GLY A 478 -20.07 -17.58 -5.94
C GLY A 478 -18.90 -16.59 -5.86
N TRP A 479 -18.09 -16.67 -4.81
CA TRP A 479 -16.93 -15.79 -4.60
C TRP A 479 -15.69 -16.26 -5.37
N GLY A 480 -15.78 -17.40 -6.06
CA GLY A 480 -14.69 -17.96 -6.86
C GLY A 480 -14.18 -17.03 -7.96
N LYS A 481 -15.02 -16.10 -8.42
CA LYS A 481 -14.68 -15.13 -9.48
C LYS A 481 -13.90 -13.92 -8.98
N LEU A 482 -13.73 -13.75 -7.67
CA LEU A 482 -12.97 -12.64 -7.13
C LEU A 482 -11.45 -12.81 -7.41
N PRO A 483 -10.71 -11.70 -7.50
CA PRO A 483 -9.25 -11.69 -7.36
C PRO A 483 -8.77 -12.33 -6.05
N VAL A 484 -7.51 -12.75 -6.04
CA VAL A 484 -6.84 -13.29 -4.85
C VAL A 484 -5.77 -12.31 -4.35
N CYS A 485 -5.67 -12.18 -3.03
CA CYS A 485 -4.69 -11.33 -2.36
C CYS A 485 -3.78 -12.20 -1.49
N MET A 486 -2.57 -12.50 -2.00
CA MET A 486 -1.60 -13.33 -1.29
C MET A 486 -1.03 -12.63 -0.07
N ALA A 487 -1.28 -13.16 1.11
CA ALA A 487 -0.65 -12.74 2.35
C ALA A 487 0.49 -13.72 2.68
N LYS A 488 1.71 -13.35 2.29
CA LYS A 488 2.98 -14.01 2.66
C LYS A 488 4.00 -13.01 3.21
N THR A 489 5.15 -13.50 3.67
CA THR A 489 6.27 -12.64 4.03
C THR A 489 6.71 -11.79 2.85
N GLN A 490 7.05 -10.53 3.12
CA GLN A 490 7.61 -9.61 2.14
C GLN A 490 9.11 -9.82 1.90
N TYR A 491 9.81 -10.49 2.82
CA TYR A 491 11.28 -10.56 2.84
C TYR A 491 11.85 -11.60 1.85
N SER A 492 11.00 -12.47 1.32
CA SER A 492 11.37 -13.57 0.44
C SER A 492 10.34 -13.72 -0.67
N LEU A 493 10.76 -14.24 -1.82
CA LEU A 493 9.84 -14.72 -2.86
C LEU A 493 9.02 -15.92 -2.35
N SER A 494 9.62 -16.78 -1.50
CA SER A 494 8.91 -17.87 -0.82
C SER A 494 8.06 -17.37 0.36
N ASP A 495 7.40 -18.32 1.05
CA ASP A 495 6.72 -18.06 2.32
C ASP A 495 7.67 -18.15 3.55
N ASP A 496 8.94 -18.50 3.35
CA ASP A 496 10.00 -18.51 4.37
C ASP A 496 10.87 -17.23 4.28
N PRO A 497 10.83 -16.33 5.30
CA PRO A 497 11.60 -15.09 5.29
C PRO A 497 13.13 -15.29 5.29
N ALA A 498 13.65 -16.47 5.62
CA ALA A 498 15.09 -16.74 5.64
C ALA A 498 15.66 -17.01 4.24
N LEU A 499 14.81 -17.37 3.27
CA LEU A 499 15.24 -17.71 1.90
C LEU A 499 15.39 -16.47 1.03
N LEU A 500 16.52 -15.78 1.14
CA LEU A 500 16.83 -14.59 0.34
C LEU A 500 17.24 -14.91 -1.11
N GLY A 501 17.31 -13.89 -1.96
CA GLY A 501 17.78 -14.03 -3.34
C GLY A 501 16.67 -14.53 -4.27
N ARG A 502 16.99 -15.56 -5.05
CA ARG A 502 16.04 -16.26 -5.94
C ARG A 502 15.95 -17.73 -5.52
N PRO A 503 15.15 -18.06 -4.50
CA PRO A 503 14.97 -19.45 -4.08
C PRO A 503 14.43 -20.30 -5.23
N LYS A 504 14.77 -21.60 -5.21
CA LYS A 504 14.32 -22.60 -6.18
C LYS A 504 13.84 -23.83 -5.42
N HIS A 505 13.02 -24.67 -6.07
CA HIS A 505 12.55 -25.94 -5.52
C HIS A 505 11.76 -25.80 -4.22
N PHE A 506 10.85 -24.82 -4.18
CA PHE A 506 10.02 -24.56 -3.01
C PHE A 506 8.54 -24.57 -3.37
N THR A 507 7.72 -24.91 -2.39
CA THR A 507 6.25 -24.94 -2.47
C THR A 507 5.70 -23.90 -1.50
N VAL A 508 4.66 -23.18 -1.90
CA VAL A 508 4.00 -22.21 -1.01
C VAL A 508 2.89 -22.91 -0.23
N THR A 509 2.96 -22.86 1.09
CA THR A 509 1.94 -23.44 1.97
C THR A 509 0.77 -22.47 2.12
N ILE A 510 -0.45 -22.93 1.87
CA ILE A 510 -1.68 -22.17 2.04
C ILE A 510 -2.43 -22.69 3.27
N ARG A 511 -2.42 -21.90 4.33
CA ARG A 511 -3.00 -22.30 5.62
C ARG A 511 -4.51 -22.10 5.67
N GLU A 512 -4.97 -20.92 5.29
CA GLU A 512 -6.38 -20.54 5.34
C GLU A 512 -6.64 -19.40 4.36
N LEU A 513 -7.91 -19.20 4.02
CA LEU A 513 -8.39 -18.09 3.24
C LEU A 513 -9.34 -17.24 4.10
N ARG A 514 -9.46 -15.96 3.78
CA ARG A 514 -10.43 -15.05 4.39
C ARG A 514 -11.15 -14.24 3.32
N PRO A 515 -12.48 -14.10 3.39
CA PRO A 515 -13.22 -13.36 2.39
C PRO A 515 -13.22 -11.87 2.74
N SER A 516 -12.75 -11.02 1.83
CA SER A 516 -12.91 -9.56 1.92
C SER A 516 -13.85 -9.12 0.79
N ILE A 517 -15.12 -9.52 0.94
CA ILE A 517 -16.13 -9.43 -0.13
C ILE A 517 -16.44 -7.98 -0.48
N GLY A 518 -16.53 -7.09 0.50
CA GLY A 518 -16.75 -5.68 0.22
C GLY A 518 -15.58 -5.04 -0.51
N ALA A 519 -14.35 -5.43 -0.13
CA ALA A 519 -13.16 -5.00 -0.88
C ALA A 519 -13.08 -5.65 -2.28
N GLY A 520 -13.69 -6.83 -2.45
CA GLY A 520 -13.81 -7.56 -3.71
C GLY A 520 -12.63 -8.48 -3.99
N PHE A 521 -12.05 -9.14 -2.98
CA PHE A 521 -11.00 -10.15 -3.17
C PHE A 521 -11.00 -11.20 -2.05
N ILE A 522 -10.32 -12.33 -2.29
CA ILE A 522 -10.08 -13.38 -1.29
C ILE A 522 -8.64 -13.28 -0.78
N VAL A 523 -8.47 -13.10 0.54
CA VAL A 523 -7.14 -13.09 1.17
C VAL A 523 -6.67 -14.52 1.37
N VAL A 524 -5.43 -14.81 0.95
CA VAL A 524 -4.84 -16.15 1.00
C VAL A 524 -3.66 -16.13 1.95
N LEU A 525 -3.80 -16.76 3.13
CA LEU A 525 -2.80 -16.68 4.19
C LEU A 525 -1.84 -17.87 4.13
N THR A 526 -0.55 -17.59 3.94
CA THR A 526 0.49 -18.63 3.99
C THR A 526 1.00 -18.90 5.40
N GLY A 527 1.10 -17.84 6.22
CA GLY A 527 1.59 -17.90 7.59
C GLY A 527 0.78 -17.07 8.58
N ASN A 528 1.32 -16.91 9.79
CA ASN A 528 0.76 -16.02 10.80
C ASN A 528 0.96 -14.56 10.40
N MET A 529 -0.13 -13.88 10.06
CA MET A 529 -0.12 -12.45 9.75
C MET A 529 -0.37 -11.62 11.00
N MET A 530 0.54 -10.70 11.30
CA MET A 530 0.38 -9.76 12.41
C MET A 530 -0.50 -8.59 11.96
N THR A 531 -1.77 -8.61 12.37
CA THR A 531 -2.75 -7.55 12.09
C THR A 531 -2.86 -6.51 13.19
N MET A 532 -2.25 -6.76 14.36
CA MET A 532 -2.09 -5.80 15.46
C MET A 532 -0.64 -5.86 15.96
N PRO A 533 0.23 -4.92 15.53
CA PRO A 533 1.61 -4.85 16.00
C PRO A 533 1.69 -4.54 17.50
N GLY A 534 2.82 -4.89 18.11
CA GLY A 534 3.13 -4.47 19.49
C GLY A 534 4.23 -3.42 19.49
N LEU A 535 4.25 -2.56 20.52
CA LEU A 535 5.40 -1.70 20.79
C LEU A 535 6.66 -2.53 21.12
N PRO A 536 7.86 -2.05 20.77
CA PRO A 536 9.13 -2.66 21.20
C PRO A 536 9.39 -2.42 22.70
N GLU A 537 10.49 -2.97 23.22
CA GLU A 537 10.93 -2.73 24.60
C GLU A 537 11.17 -1.23 24.88
N LYS A 538 11.76 -0.50 23.92
CA LYS A 538 11.97 0.95 23.98
C LYS A 538 11.23 1.61 22.82
N PRO A 539 9.95 2.01 22.99
CA PRO A 539 9.18 2.65 21.93
C PRO A 539 9.74 4.04 21.61
N ALA A 540 9.65 4.44 20.33
CA ALA A 540 10.03 5.77 19.88
C ALA A 540 9.32 6.89 20.67
N ALA A 541 8.09 6.62 21.13
CA ALA A 541 7.30 7.51 21.98
C ALA A 541 8.03 8.03 23.23
N LEU A 542 9.02 7.32 23.77
CA LEU A 542 9.80 7.79 24.94
C LEU A 542 10.65 9.04 24.64
N ASN A 543 10.91 9.32 23.36
CA ASN A 543 11.70 10.46 22.92
C ASN A 543 10.87 11.54 22.23
N MET A 544 9.54 11.40 22.22
CA MET A 544 8.62 12.33 21.56
C MET A 544 8.10 13.37 22.55
N ASP A 545 8.07 14.63 22.12
CA ASP A 545 7.57 15.75 22.92
C ASP A 545 7.14 16.93 22.03
N VAL A 546 6.64 18.00 22.65
CA VAL A 546 6.36 19.28 22.01
C VAL A 546 7.01 20.38 22.84
N ASP A 547 7.80 21.26 22.21
CA ASP A 547 8.45 22.36 22.93
C ASP A 547 7.50 23.54 23.23
N GLN A 548 8.03 24.57 23.90
CA GLN A 548 7.26 25.76 24.31
C GLN A 548 6.71 26.58 23.14
N ASP A 549 7.30 26.44 21.94
CA ASP A 549 6.88 27.11 20.71
C ASP A 549 5.90 26.26 19.91
N GLY A 550 5.53 25.07 20.41
CA GLY A 550 4.60 24.15 19.76
C GLY A 550 5.27 23.26 18.71
N LYS A 551 6.60 23.18 18.66
CA LYS A 551 7.34 22.40 17.68
C LYS A 551 7.49 20.94 18.13
N VAL A 552 7.25 20.01 17.21
CA VAL A 552 7.34 18.56 17.46
C VAL A 552 8.79 18.11 17.63
N ILE A 553 9.05 17.33 18.68
CA ILE A 553 10.33 16.68 19.01
C ILE A 553 10.17 15.16 18.91
N GLY A 554 11.24 14.47 18.50
CA GLY A 554 11.30 12.99 18.52
C GLY A 554 10.64 12.29 17.34
N LEU A 555 10.05 13.06 16.42
CA LEU A 555 9.54 12.57 15.14
C LEU A 555 10.68 12.59 14.08
N PHE A 556 11.34 11.43 13.92
CA PHE A 556 12.41 11.11 12.95
C PHE A 556 13.80 11.72 13.13
#